data_AF-A0A7X7ACD8-F1
#
_entry.id   AF-A0A7X7ACD8-F1
#
_cell.length_a   1.000
_cell.length_b   1.000
_cell.length_c   1.000
_cell.angle_alpha   90.00
_cell.angle_beta   90.00
_cell.angle_gamma   90.00
#
_symmetry.space_group_name_H-M   'P 1'
#
loop_
_entity.id
_entity.type
_entity.pdbx_description
1 polymer ?
#
loop_
_entity_poly.entity_id
_entity_poly.type
_entity_poly.pdbx_seq_one_letter_code
_entity_poly.pdbx_strand_id
1 'polypeptide(L)'
;MDVLKVLYDEFKLDKKHIKNAIDLLDEGNTIPFIARYRKEVTGEMQDSVLRDLFNRLTYLRNLESKKEEVIRLIDEQGKLTDELKNEITKAITLQ
;
A
#
# COMPACT_ATOMS: atom_id res chain seq x y z
N MET A 1 0.55 6.28 7.30
CA MET A 1 0.52 6.85 5.93
C MET A 1 -0.80 6.50 5.27
N ASP A 2 -1.38 7.39 4.44
CA ASP A 2 -2.55 7.02 3.62
C ASP A 2 -2.09 6.31 2.33
N VAL A 3 -2.08 4.98 2.36
CA VAL A 3 -1.64 4.12 1.24
C VAL A 3 -2.45 4.37 -0.03
N LEU A 4 -3.77 4.55 0.10
CA LEU A 4 -4.65 4.76 -1.05
C LEU A 4 -4.33 6.10 -1.73
N LYS A 5 -4.03 7.14 -0.95
CA LYS A 5 -3.61 8.43 -1.48
C LYS A 5 -2.29 8.32 -2.26
N VAL A 6 -1.29 7.62 -1.70
CA VAL A 6 0.02 7.43 -2.39
C VAL A 6 -0.17 6.72 -3.72
N LEU A 7 -0.95 5.63 -3.75
CA LEU A 7 -1.22 4.89 -4.99
C LEU A 7 -1.96 5.73 -6.01
N TYR A 8 -2.91 6.56 -5.58
CA TYR A 8 -3.60 7.50 -6.45
C TYR A 8 -2.63 8.52 -7.08
N ASP A 9 -1.78 9.14 -6.25
CA ASP A 9 -0.81 10.15 -6.70
C ASP A 9 0.23 9.56 -7.69
N GLU A 10 0.62 8.30 -7.50
CA GLU A 10 1.60 7.60 -8.34
C GLU A 10 1.03 7.07 -9.66
N PHE A 11 -0.12 6.39 -9.61
CA PHE A 11 -0.69 5.72 -10.79
C PHE A 11 -1.56 6.66 -11.63
N LYS A 12 -2.03 7.77 -11.06
CA LYS A 12 -2.94 8.73 -11.72
C LYS A 12 -4.20 8.07 -12.32
N LEU A 13 -4.66 7.00 -11.67
CA LEU A 13 -5.91 6.31 -12.00
C LEU A 13 -7.02 6.80 -11.09
N ASP A 14 -8.27 6.56 -11.48
CA ASP A 14 -9.42 6.92 -10.65
C ASP A 14 -9.35 6.23 -9.27
N LYS A 15 -9.57 7.01 -8.20
CA LYS A 15 -9.43 6.55 -6.82
C LYS A 15 -10.38 5.39 -6.50
N LYS A 16 -11.59 5.38 -7.09
CA LYS A 16 -12.56 4.29 -6.93
C LYS A 16 -12.03 3.01 -7.58
N HIS A 17 -11.46 3.11 -8.78
CA HIS A 17 -10.89 1.96 -9.48
C HIS A 17 -9.69 1.36 -8.73
N ILE A 18 -8.79 2.20 -8.22
CA ILE A 18 -7.67 1.76 -7.37
C ILE A 18 -8.20 1.04 -6.14
N LYS A 19 -9.17 1.65 -5.43
CA LYS A 19 -9.78 1.04 -4.25
C LYS A 19 -10.40 -0.32 -4.57
N ASN A 20 -11.18 -0.42 -5.65
CA ASN A 20 -11.80 -1.68 -6.06
C ASN A 20 -10.75 -2.75 -6.40
N ALA A 21 -9.66 -2.37 -7.06
CA ALA A 21 -8.56 -3.30 -7.36
C ALA A 21 -7.89 -3.80 -6.07
N ILE A 22 -7.65 -2.91 -5.09
CA ILE A 22 -7.11 -3.29 -3.77
C ILE A 22 -8.08 -4.24 -3.05
N ASP A 23 -9.36 -3.91 -2.99
CA ASP A 23 -10.37 -4.73 -2.31
C ASP A 23 -10.42 -6.15 -2.93
N LEU A 24 -10.39 -6.25 -4.27
CA LEU A 24 -10.35 -7.54 -4.96
C LEU A 24 -9.07 -8.34 -4.67
N LEU A 25 -7.92 -7.67 -4.61
CA LEU A 25 -6.64 -8.33 -4.26
C LEU A 25 -6.64 -8.81 -2.81
N ASP A 26 -7.21 -8.04 -1.89
CA ASP A 26 -7.35 -8.39 -0.46
C ASP A 26 -8.31 -9.55 -0.22
N GLU A 27 -9.36 -9.66 -1.06
CA GLU A 27 -10.25 -10.84 -1.12
C GLU A 27 -9.55 -12.10 -1.66
N GLY A 28 -8.29 -12.00 -2.10
CA GLY A 28 -7.51 -13.12 -2.61
C GLY A 28 -7.72 -13.41 -4.11
N ASN A 29 -8.36 -12.51 -4.85
CA ASN A 29 -8.48 -12.67 -6.30
C ASN A 29 -7.10 -12.52 -6.97
N THR A 30 -6.84 -13.35 -7.98
CA THR A 30 -5.58 -13.29 -8.73
C THR A 30 -5.60 -12.17 -9.77
N ILE A 31 -4.42 -11.62 -10.11
CA ILE A 31 -4.30 -10.57 -11.16
C ILE A 31 -4.93 -11.01 -12.49
N PRO A 32 -4.65 -12.22 -13.04
CA PRO A 32 -5.28 -12.64 -14.29
C PRO A 32 -6.81 -12.75 -14.19
N PHE A 33 -7.33 -13.16 -13.03
CA PHE A 33 -8.77 -13.20 -12.81
C PHE A 33 -9.38 -11.80 -12.80
N ILE A 34 -8.76 -10.85 -12.10
CA ILE A 34 -9.25 -9.45 -12.04
C ILE A 34 -9.22 -8.83 -13.44
N ALA A 35 -8.10 -8.95 -14.16
CA ALA A 35 -7.94 -8.39 -15.50
C ALA A 35 -8.95 -8.94 -16.50
N ARG A 36 -9.28 -10.23 -16.41
CA ARG A 36 -10.21 -10.89 -17.34
C ARG A 36 -11.68 -10.72 -16.97
N TYR A 37 -12.02 -10.78 -15.69
CA TYR A 37 -13.41 -10.92 -15.22
C TYR A 37 -13.92 -9.75 -14.37
N ARG A 38 -13.05 -8.81 -13.96
CA ARG A 38 -13.38 -7.64 -13.13
C ARG A 38 -12.91 -6.31 -13.73
N LYS A 39 -12.61 -6.29 -15.03
CA LYS A 39 -12.11 -5.09 -15.74
C LYS A 39 -12.98 -3.85 -15.55
N GLU A 40 -14.31 -3.96 -15.57
CA GLU A 40 -15.17 -2.78 -15.47
C GLU A 40 -15.07 -2.07 -14.11
N VAL A 41 -14.98 -2.83 -13.02
CA VAL A 41 -14.90 -2.26 -11.67
C VAL A 41 -13.52 -1.69 -11.37
N THR A 42 -12.48 -2.10 -12.11
CA THR A 42 -11.11 -1.57 -12.01
C THR A 42 -10.80 -0.53 -13.09
N GLY A 43 -11.76 -0.09 -13.90
CA GLY A 43 -11.49 0.90 -14.96
C GLY A 43 -10.63 0.36 -16.09
N GLU A 44 -10.80 -0.90 -16.43
CA GLU A 44 -10.11 -1.64 -17.49
C GLU A 44 -8.59 -1.76 -17.29
N MET A 45 -8.12 -1.79 -16.04
CA MET A 45 -6.72 -2.06 -15.73
C MET A 45 -6.26 -3.39 -16.34
N GLN A 46 -5.16 -3.34 -17.07
CA GLN A 46 -4.49 -4.51 -17.64
C GLN A 46 -3.66 -5.24 -16.58
N ASP A 47 -3.28 -6.49 -16.84
CA ASP A 47 -2.46 -7.32 -15.95
C ASP A 47 -1.16 -6.63 -15.49
N SER A 48 -0.49 -5.88 -16.37
CA SER A 48 0.73 -5.12 -16.03
C SER A 48 0.46 -4.06 -14.97
N VAL A 49 -0.58 -3.25 -15.16
CA VAL A 49 -0.99 -2.20 -14.22
C VAL A 49 -1.41 -2.79 -12.88
N LEU A 50 -2.19 -3.88 -12.89
CA LEU A 50 -2.60 -4.57 -11.66
C LEU A 50 -1.39 -5.15 -10.90
N ARG A 51 -0.40 -5.67 -11.63
CA ARG A 51 0.83 -6.19 -11.04
C ARG A 51 1.68 -5.08 -10.41
N ASP A 52 1.84 -3.97 -11.10
CA ASP A 52 2.57 -2.81 -10.58
C ASP A 52 1.87 -2.24 -9.34
N LEU A 53 0.53 -2.13 -9.39
CA LEU A 53 -0.29 -1.70 -8.26
C LEU A 53 -0.13 -2.64 -7.06
N PHE A 54 -0.21 -3.95 -7.29
CA PHE A 54 -0.07 -4.95 -6.23
C PHE A 54 1.32 -4.93 -5.59
N ASN A 55 2.37 -4.84 -6.41
CA ASN A 55 3.74 -4.74 -5.92
C ASN A 55 3.93 -3.48 -5.06
N ARG A 56 3.42 -2.34 -5.53
CA ARG A 56 3.53 -1.07 -4.81
C ARG A 56 2.70 -1.08 -3.52
N LEU A 57 1.47 -1.59 -3.56
CA LEU A 57 0.62 -1.78 -2.39
C LEU A 57 1.34 -2.63 -1.33
N THR A 58 1.93 -3.74 -1.74
CA THR A 58 2.67 -4.65 -0.86
C THR A 58 3.86 -3.94 -0.22
N TYR A 59 4.64 -3.19 -1.01
CA TYR A 59 5.76 -2.39 -0.50
C TYR A 59 5.30 -1.39 0.56
N LEU A 60 4.25 -0.61 0.29
CA LEU A 60 3.75 0.42 1.20
C LEU A 60 3.22 -0.19 2.51
N ARG A 61 2.53 -1.34 2.45
CA ARG A 61 2.09 -2.08 3.64
C ARG A 61 3.26 -2.62 4.46
N ASN A 62 4.28 -3.16 3.81
CA ASN A 62 5.49 -3.63 4.48
C ASN A 62 6.24 -2.48 5.17
N LEU A 63 6.30 -1.31 4.52
CA LEU A 63 6.89 -0.11 5.12
C LEU A 63 6.15 0.31 6.38
N GLU A 64 4.81 0.38 6.36
CA GLU A 64 4.02 0.75 7.55
C GLU A 64 4.19 -0.28 8.67
N SER A 65 4.12 -1.57 8.35
CA SER A 65 4.35 -2.63 9.33
C SER A 65 5.76 -2.54 9.95
N LYS A 66 6.78 -2.22 9.15
CA LYS A 66 8.15 -2.05 9.65
C LYS A 66 8.28 -0.84 10.58
N LYS A 67 7.63 0.29 10.24
CA LYS A 67 7.61 1.46 11.11
C LYS A 67 6.99 1.15 12.47
N GLU A 68 5.86 0.45 12.48
CA GLU A 68 5.18 0.03 13.71
C GLU A 68 6.06 -0.89 14.55
N GLU A 69 6.72 -1.87 13.91
CA GLU A 69 7.67 -2.75 14.58
C GLU A 69 8.83 -1.97 15.22
N VAL A 70 9.44 -1.05 14.47
CA VAL A 70 10.57 -0.24 14.95
C VAL A 70 10.14 0.65 16.12
N ILE A 71 8.98 1.32 16.01
CA ILE A 71 8.41 2.13 17.10
C ILE A 71 8.23 1.28 18.35
N ARG A 72 7.62 0.09 18.23
CA ARG A 72 7.40 -0.83 19.34
C ARG A 72 8.71 -1.25 20.01
N LEU A 73 9.71 -1.66 19.23
CA LEU A 73 11.02 -2.10 19.75
C LEU A 73 11.79 -0.99 20.48
N ILE A 74 11.61 0.27 20.08
CA ILE A 74 12.23 1.42 20.74
C ILE A 74 11.47 1.77 22.03
N ASP A 75 10.14 1.68 22.00
CA ASP A 75 9.27 1.92 23.15
C ASP A 75 9.49 0.88 24.26
N GLU A 76 9.65 -0.38 23.89
CA GLU A 76 10.00 -1.49 24.81
C GLU A 76 11.33 -1.24 25.54
N GLN A 77 12.24 -0.43 24.97
CA GLN A 77 13.48 0.00 25.62
C GLN A 77 13.33 1.28 26.46
N GLY A 78 12.14 1.88 26.50
CA GLY A 78 11.87 3.17 27.15
C GLY A 78 12.57 4.35 26.47
N LYS A 79 12.94 4.22 25.19
CA LYS A 79 13.73 5.22 24.44
C LYS A 79 12.91 5.99 23.41
N LEU A 80 11.61 5.73 23.30
CA LEU A 80 10.78 6.36 22.29
C LEU A 80 10.45 7.80 22.71
N THR A 81 11.06 8.76 22.04
CA THR A 81 10.66 10.18 22.14
C THR A 81 9.62 10.52 21.07
N ASP A 82 8.84 11.57 21.30
CA ASP A 82 7.87 12.06 20.30
C ASP A 82 8.55 12.49 19.00
N GLU A 83 9.74 13.07 19.10
CA GLU A 83 10.58 13.46 17.96
C GLU A 83 10.96 12.23 17.12
N LEU A 84 11.50 11.19 17.77
CA LEU A 84 11.91 9.95 17.11
C LEU A 84 10.71 9.22 16.49
N LYS A 85 9.58 9.16 17.20
CA LYS A 85 8.33 8.60 16.67
C LYS A 85 7.88 9.33 15.41
N ASN A 86 7.97 10.67 15.41
CA ASN A 86 7.62 11.49 14.25
C ASN A 86 8.56 11.26 13.07
N GLU A 87 9.87 11.13 13.31
CA GLU A 87 10.84 10.80 12.25
C GLU A 87 10.55 9.44 11.61
N ILE A 88 10.30 8.41 12.41
CA ILE A 88 9.97 7.06 11.91
C ILE A 88 8.66 7.09 11.12
N THR A 89 7.64 7.79 11.61
CA THR A 89 6.33 7.88 10.95
C THR A 89 6.44 8.55 9.57
N LYS A 90 7.33 9.55 9.43
CA LYS A 90 7.58 10.31 8.19
C LYS A 90 8.44 9.57 7.17
N ALA A 91 9.09 8.47 7.53
CA ALA A 91 9.91 7.71 6.57
C ALA A 91 9.09 7.27 5.34
N ILE A 92 9.62 7.48 4.14
CA ILE A 92 8.91 7.20 2.87
C ILE A 92 9.48 6.00 2.11
N THR A 93 10.57 5.42 2.62
CA THR A 93 11.29 4.30 1.99
C THR A 93 11.64 3.23 3.01
N LEU A 94 11.50 1.97 2.59
CA LEU A 94 12.11 0.81 3.20
C LEU A 94 13.53 0.68 2.62
N GLN A 95 14.56 0.70 3.48
CA GLN A 95 15.98 0.58 3.10
C GLN A 95 16.54 -0.76 3.56
#